data_AF-A0A4Y7S525-F1
#
_entry.id   AF-A0A4Y7S525-F1
#
_cell.length_a   1.000
_cell.length_b   1.000
_cell.length_c   1.000
_cell.angle_alpha   90.00
_cell.angle_beta   90.00
_cell.angle_gamma   90.00
#
_symmetry.space_group_name_H-M   'P 1'
#
loop_
_entity.id
_entity.type
_entity.pdbx_description
1 polymer ?
#
loop_
_entity_poly.entity_id
_entity_poly.type
_entity_poly.pdbx_seq_one_letter_code
_entity_poly.pdbx_strand_id
1 'polypeptide(L)' 'MNLETLRESEYKKCAGLLAELLSLDGDTKEKIQKCFQRRGIKNFFQHLESADLAPETFGKLQSIQALIEILDDKRGRI' A
#
# COMPACT_ATOMS: atom_id res chain seq x y z
N MET A 1 -23.07 -6.48 -6.82
CA MET A 1 -21.79 -6.61 -6.10
C MET A 1 -21.73 -5.48 -5.08
N ASN A 2 -21.49 -5.76 -3.80
CA ASN A 2 -21.48 -4.74 -2.76
C ASN A 2 -20.15 -3.95 -2.85
N LEU A 3 -20.20 -2.62 -2.88
CA LEU A 3 -19.01 -1.76 -3.04
C LEU A 3 -17.97 -1.95 -1.91
N GLU A 4 -18.41 -2.26 -0.70
CA GLU A 4 -17.53 -2.58 0.43
C GLU A 4 -16.82 -3.92 0.18
N THR A 5 -17.55 -4.93 -0.29
CA THR A 5 -16.94 -6.24 -0.62
C THR A 5 -15.93 -6.15 -1.76
N LEU A 6 -16.20 -5.30 -2.76
CA LEU A 6 -15.25 -5.02 -3.84
C LEU A 6 -14.00 -4.32 -3.27
N ARG A 7 -14.17 -3.28 -2.46
CA ARG A 7 -13.07 -2.54 -1.83
C ARG A 7 -12.17 -3.45 -0.99
N GLU A 8 -12.75 -4.28 -0.13
CA GLU A 8 -12.02 -5.25 0.68
C GLU A 8 -11.20 -6.22 -0.18
N SER A 9 -11.80 -6.69 -1.29
CA SER A 9 -11.11 -7.57 -2.23
C SER A 9 -9.91 -6.87 -2.90
N GLU A 10 -10.04 -5.60 -3.26
CA GLU A 10 -8.95 -4.82 -3.86
C GLU A 10 -7.86 -4.52 -2.84
N TYR A 11 -8.21 -4.21 -1.59
CA TYR A 11 -7.22 -4.02 -0.51
C TYR A 11 -6.41 -5.28 -0.25
N LYS A 12 -7.07 -6.45 -0.22
CA LYS A 12 -6.39 -7.72 -0.07
C LYS A 12 -5.45 -8.02 -1.25
N LYS A 13 -5.87 -7.73 -2.47
CA LYS A 13 -5.04 -7.88 -3.68
C LYS A 13 -3.80 -6.97 -3.61
N CYS A 14 -3.99 -5.68 -3.34
CA CYS A 14 -2.87 -4.74 -3.24
C CYS A 14 -1.88 -5.11 -2.13
N ALA A 15 -2.37 -5.55 -0.97
CA ALA A 15 -1.50 -6.01 0.11
C ALA A 15 -0.72 -7.27 -0.30
N GLY A 16 -1.36 -8.18 -1.05
CA GLY A 16 -0.70 -9.35 -1.65
C GLY A 16 0.42 -8.95 -2.61
N LEU A 17 0.14 -8.04 -3.55
CA LEU A 17 1.15 -7.57 -4.52
C LEU A 17 2.35 -6.91 -3.85
N LEU A 18 2.12 -6.07 -2.82
CA LEU A 18 3.21 -5.46 -2.07
C LEU A 18 4.03 -6.50 -1.30
N ALA A 19 3.38 -7.50 -0.72
CA ALA A 19 4.07 -8.58 -0.02
C ALA A 19 4.92 -9.43 -0.97
N GLU A 20 4.41 -9.76 -2.15
CA GLU A 20 5.16 -10.48 -3.18
C GLU A 20 6.34 -9.65 -3.69
N LEU A 21 6.11 -8.39 -4.03
CA LEU A 21 7.15 -7.48 -4.55
C LEU A 21 8.29 -7.26 -3.56
N LEU A 22 7.97 -7.16 -2.28
CA LEU A 22 8.95 -6.84 -1.22
C LEU A 22 9.41 -8.07 -0.44
N SER A 23 8.92 -9.27 -0.79
CA SER A 23 9.15 -10.53 -0.07
C SER A 23 8.79 -10.44 1.42
N LEU A 24 7.62 -9.90 1.72
CA LEU A 24 7.13 -9.71 3.09
C LEU A 24 6.45 -10.97 3.62
N ASP A 25 6.55 -11.18 4.92
CA ASP A 25 5.84 -12.22 5.65
C ASP A 25 4.33 -11.94 5.76
N GLY A 26 3.60 -12.95 6.23
CA GLY A 26 2.15 -12.90 6.38
C GLY A 26 1.68 -11.83 7.39
N ASP A 27 2.42 -11.62 8.47
CA ASP A 27 2.07 -10.64 9.51
C ASP A 27 2.22 -9.22 8.97
N THR A 28 3.33 -8.93 8.29
CA THR A 28 3.58 -7.64 7.65
C THR A 28 2.52 -7.33 6.58
N LYS A 29 2.15 -8.33 5.76
CA LYS A 29 1.03 -8.21 4.80
C LYS A 29 -0.29 -7.86 5.50
N GLU A 30 -0.61 -8.52 6.61
CA GLU A 30 -1.84 -8.26 7.37
C GLU A 30 -1.84 -6.85 7.96
N LYS A 31 -0.71 -6.37 8.48
CA LYS A 31 -0.56 -4.98 8.97
C LYS A 31 -0.87 -3.97 7.86
N ILE A 32 -0.33 -4.18 6.65
CA ILE A 32 -0.59 -3.33 5.48
C ILE A 32 -2.08 -3.36 5.12
N GLN A 33 -2.69 -4.54 5.03
CA GLN A 33 -4.12 -4.67 4.74
C GLN A 33 -4.99 -3.93 5.76
N LYS A 34 -4.70 -4.07 7.06
CA LYS A 34 -5.40 -3.35 8.14
C LYS A 34 -5.23 -1.82 8.03
N CYS A 35 -4.10 -1.34 7.50
CA CYS A 35 -3.94 0.09 7.24
C CYS A 35 -4.81 0.56 6.08
N PHE A 36 -4.94 -0.23 5.00
CA PHE A 36 -5.90 0.07 3.93
C PHE A 36 -7.33 0.12 4.43
N GLN A 37 -7.74 -0.83 5.26
CA GLN A 37 -9.08 -0.86 5.84
C GLN A 37 -9.37 0.38 6.70
N ARG A 38 -8.39 0.84 7.49
CA ARG A 38 -8.55 1.97 8.40
C ARG A 38 -8.55 3.33 7.70
N ARG A 39 -7.75 3.52 6.66
CA ARG A 39 -7.49 4.86 6.08
C ARG A 39 -7.72 4.97 4.58
N GLY A 40 -7.87 3.83 3.90
CA GLY A 40 -7.91 3.74 2.44
C GLY A 40 -6.53 3.72 1.81
N ILE A 41 -6.44 3.12 0.62
CA ILE A 41 -5.16 2.89 -0.07
C ILE A 41 -4.45 4.19 -0.50
N LYS A 42 -5.19 5.24 -0.85
CA LYS A 42 -4.60 6.54 -1.22
C LYS A 42 -3.86 7.19 -0.05
N ASN A 43 -4.42 7.08 1.15
CA ASN A 43 -3.85 7.68 2.36
C ASN A 43 -2.79 6.79 3.02
N PHE A 44 -2.61 5.55 2.54
CA PHE A 44 -1.63 4.62 3.11
C PHE A 44 -0.21 5.11 2.91
N PHE A 45 0.16 5.46 1.67
CA PHE A 45 1.51 5.91 1.35
C PHE A 45 1.83 7.25 2.03
N GLN A 46 0.85 8.14 2.18
CA GLN A 46 1.02 9.41 2.89
C GLN A 46 1.30 9.26 4.39
N HIS A 47 0.94 8.13 5.00
CA HIS A 47 1.04 7.90 6.44
C HIS A 47 1.64 6.54 6.78
N LEU A 48 2.67 6.11 6.03
CA LEU A 48 3.38 4.84 6.26
C LEU A 48 3.91 4.72 7.69
N GLU A 49 4.25 5.85 8.34
CA GLU A 49 4.76 5.91 9.71
C GLU A 49 3.78 5.35 10.75
N SER A 50 2.48 5.34 10.42
CA SER A 50 1.42 4.82 11.28
C SER A 50 1.22 3.31 11.19
N ALA A 51 1.94 2.63 10.28
CA ALA A 51 1.73 1.22 9.97
C ALA A 51 2.56 0.25 10.84
N ASP A 52 3.41 0.74 11.75
CA ASP A 52 4.25 -0.08 12.64
C ASP A 52 5.00 -1.20 11.88
N LEU A 53 5.74 -0.77 10.85
CA LEU A 53 6.49 -1.64 9.95
C LEU A 53 7.97 -1.62 10.31
N ALA A 54 8.67 -2.71 10.01
CA ALA A 54 10.12 -2.74 10.13
C ALA A 54 10.76 -1.63 9.27
N PRO A 55 11.87 -1.00 9.73
CA PRO A 55 12.52 0.09 8.99
C PRO A 55 12.90 -0.27 7.54
N GLU A 56 13.28 -1.52 7.29
CA GLU A 56 13.58 -2.02 5.95
C GLU A 56 12.34 -1.99 5.03
N THR A 57 11.23 -2.55 5.49
CA THR A 57 9.95 -2.55 4.77
C THR A 57 9.45 -1.12 4.54
N PHE A 58 9.60 -0.27 5.56
CA PHE A 58 9.23 1.14 5.48
C PHE A 58 10.00 1.86 4.37
N GLY A 59 11.34 1.73 4.31
CA GLY A 59 12.16 2.36 3.27
C GLY A 59 11.84 1.85 1.86
N LYS A 60 11.55 0.55 1.71
CA LYS A 60 11.09 -0.05 0.45
C LYS A 60 9.76 0.56 -0.01
N LEU A 61 8.79 0.72 0.90
CA LEU A 61 7.49 1.32 0.59
C LEU A 61 7.58 2.81 0.27
N GLN A 62 8.47 3.56 0.94
CA GLN A 62 8.76 4.96 0.59
C GLN A 62 9.33 5.09 -0.82
N SER A 63 10.19 4.16 -1.22
CA SER A 63 10.73 4.13 -2.59
C SER A 63 9.63 3.88 -3.62
N ILE A 64 8.69 2.97 -3.33
CA ILE A 64 7.51 2.74 -4.18
C ILE A 64 6.62 3.97 -4.27
N GLN A 65 6.37 4.67 -3.15
CA GLN A 65 5.60 5.90 -3.14
C GLN A 65 6.21 6.96 -4.06
N ALA A 66 7.52 7.20 -3.96
CA ALA A 66 8.21 8.16 -4.81
C ALA A 66 8.10 7.80 -6.30
N LEU A 67 8.17 6.51 -6.64
CA LEU A 67 7.97 6.05 -8.01
C LEU A 67 6.54 6.30 -8.51
N ILE A 68 5.52 6.06 -7.67
CA ILE A 68 4.12 6.35 -8.00
C ILE A 68 3.94 7.85 -8.24
N GLU A 69 4.48 8.71 -7.37
CA GLU A 69 4.40 10.17 -7.49
C GLU A 69 5.06 10.67 -8.79
N ILE A 70 6.26 10.15 -9.13
CA ILE A 70 6.94 10.46 -10.39
C ILE A 70 6.11 10.02 -11.61
N LEU A 71 5.49 8.84 -11.55
CA LEU A 71 4.68 8.31 -12.65
C LEU A 71 3.36 9.08 -12.82
N ASP A 72 2.74 9.49 -11.73
CA ASP A 72 1.51 10.29 -11.74
C ASP A 72 1.76 11.72 -12.22
N ASP A 73 2.85 12.37 -11.79
CA ASP A 73 3.25 13.70 -12.27
C ASP A 73 3.52 13.69 -13.80
N LYS A 74 4.03 12.58 -14.33
CA LYS A 74 4.17 12.39 -15.79
C LYS A 74 2.84 12.20 -16.51
N ARG A 75 1.80 11.66 -15.85
CA ARG A 75 0.45 11.51 -16.42
C ARG A 75 -0.35 12.81 -16.45
N GLY A 76 0.01 13.80 -15.63
CA GLY A 76 -0.62 15.13 -15.60
C GLY A 76 -0.06 16.15 -16.58
N ARG A 77 1.02 15.82 -17.33
CA ARG A 77 1.66 16.71 -18.33
C ARG A 77 1.33 16.34 -19.78
N ILE A 78 0.22 15.65 -20.03
CA ILE A 78 -0.27 15.31 -21.37
C ILE A 78 -1.55 16.08 -21.69
#